data_AF-A0A529M5E5-F1
#
_entry.id   AF-A0A529M5E5-F1
#
_cell.length_a   1.000
_cell.length_b   1.000
_cell.length_c   1.000
_cell.angle_alpha   90.00
_cell.angle_beta   90.00
_cell.angle_gamma   90.00
#
_symmetry.space_group_name_H-M   'P 1'
#
loop_
_entity.id
_entity.type
_entity.pdbx_description
1 polymer ?
#
loop_
_entity_poly.entity_id
_entity_poly.type
_entity_poly.pdbx_seq_one_letter_code
_entity_poly.pdbx_strand_id
1 'polypeptide(L)'
;LADGGPIDGLPAAEWVARAVAELTVMPDVRIMTRTSLFGVYDGGTYGAIERVNDHLPVPPEHQVRQRLWRIVAKRCVVAAGAIERPIVFAGNDTPGVMMASAMRSYINRYAATPARHIAV
;
A
#
# COMPACT_ATOMS: atom_id res chain seq x y z
N LEU A 1 -9.10 -1.77 2.62
CA LEU A 1 -9.12 -0.29 2.79
C LEU A 1 -9.48 0.00 4.23
N ALA A 2 -8.63 0.71 4.97
CA ALA A 2 -8.95 1.03 6.37
C ALA A 2 -10.14 1.99 6.47
N ASP A 3 -10.37 2.79 5.42
CA ASP A 3 -11.36 3.86 5.46
C ASP A 3 -12.81 3.45 5.21
N GLY A 4 -13.03 2.21 4.77
CA GLY A 4 -14.36 1.66 4.48
C GLY A 4 -15.15 2.49 3.46
N GLY A 5 -16.47 2.37 3.51
CA GLY A 5 -17.39 3.11 2.65
C GLY A 5 -17.71 2.41 1.32
N PRO A 6 -18.78 2.84 0.63
CA PRO A 6 -19.12 2.32 -0.69
C PRO A 6 -18.29 2.97 -1.80
N ILE A 7 -17.96 2.20 -2.83
CA ILE A 7 -17.40 2.66 -4.12
C ILE A 7 -18.34 2.14 -5.20
N ASP A 8 -18.86 3.04 -6.05
CA ASP A 8 -19.86 2.72 -7.07
C ASP A 8 -21.07 1.92 -6.54
N GLY A 9 -21.51 2.27 -5.31
CA GLY A 9 -22.64 1.61 -4.64
C GLY A 9 -22.32 0.24 -4.02
N LEU A 10 -21.09 -0.25 -4.13
CA LEU A 10 -20.66 -1.53 -3.55
C LEU A 10 -19.77 -1.32 -2.32
N PRO A 11 -19.77 -2.24 -1.34
CA PRO A 11 -18.75 -2.24 -0.30
C PRO A 11 -17.34 -2.21 -0.92
N ALA A 12 -16.47 -1.31 -0.45
CA ALA A 12 -15.16 -1.10 -1.07
C ALA A 12 -14.30 -2.39 -1.22
N ALA A 13 -14.41 -3.33 -0.28
CA ALA A 13 -13.70 -4.61 -0.38
C ALA A 13 -14.18 -5.46 -1.56
N GLU A 14 -15.49 -5.49 -1.80
CA GLU A 14 -16.10 -6.19 -2.93
C GLU A 14 -15.73 -5.51 -4.26
N TRP A 15 -15.80 -4.18 -4.30
CA TRP A 15 -15.40 -3.41 -5.48
C TRP A 15 -13.93 -3.70 -5.86
N VAL A 16 -13.01 -3.68 -4.88
CA VAL A 16 -11.59 -3.98 -5.11
C VAL A 16 -11.39 -5.41 -5.59
N ALA A 17 -12.07 -6.39 -4.99
CA ALA A 17 -11.97 -7.79 -5.41
C ALA A 17 -12.40 -7.98 -6.86
N ARG A 18 -13.49 -7.31 -7.28
CA ARG A 18 -13.97 -7.31 -8.67
C ARG A 18 -12.96 -6.69 -9.62
N ALA A 19 -12.43 -5.51 -9.30
CA ALA A 19 -11.45 -4.82 -10.15
C ALA A 19 -10.15 -5.65 -10.31
N VAL A 20 -9.66 -6.28 -9.23
CA VAL A 20 -8.48 -7.15 -9.30
C VAL A 20 -8.74 -8.39 -10.15
N ALA A 21 -9.92 -9.01 -10.03
CA ALA A 21 -10.28 -10.18 -10.83
C ALA A 21 -10.34 -9.83 -12.33
N GLU A 22 -10.95 -8.70 -12.67
CA GLU A 22 -10.99 -8.17 -14.04
C GLU A 22 -9.58 -7.92 -14.60
N LEU A 23 -8.74 -7.19 -13.86
CA LEU A 23 -7.38 -6.86 -14.32
C LEU A 23 -6.48 -8.08 -14.46
N THR A 24 -6.70 -9.12 -13.65
CA THR A 24 -5.86 -10.33 -13.62
C THR A 24 -6.05 -11.21 -14.86
N VAL A 25 -7.23 -11.17 -15.50
CA VAL A 25 -7.51 -11.97 -16.71
C VAL A 25 -7.10 -11.26 -18.00
N MET A 26 -6.70 -9.99 -17.94
CA MET A 26 -6.29 -9.22 -19.10
C MET A 26 -4.84 -9.57 -19.51
N PRO A 27 -4.59 -9.99 -20.76
CA PRO A 27 -3.25 -10.42 -21.20
C PRO A 27 -2.22 -9.27 -21.23
N ASP A 28 -2.68 -8.03 -21.41
CA ASP A 28 -1.82 -6.84 -21.51
C ASP A 28 -1.64 -6.10 -20.18
N VAL A 29 -2.14 -6.66 -19.07
CA VAL A 29 -2.05 -6.05 -17.73
C VAL A 29 -1.12 -6.87 -16.84
N ARG A 30 -0.21 -6.18 -16.16
CA ARG A 30 0.64 -6.77 -15.13
C ARG A 30 0.41 -6.09 -13.79
N ILE A 31 -0.11 -6.85 -12.83
CA ILE A 31 -0.23 -6.41 -11.44
C ILE A 31 1.07 -6.75 -10.69
N MET A 32 1.70 -5.74 -10.10
CA MET A 32 2.96 -5.89 -9.35
C MET A 32 2.75 -5.46 -7.90
N THR A 33 2.27 -6.38 -7.07
CA THR A 33 2.16 -6.12 -5.62
C THR A 33 3.54 -6.07 -4.96
N ARG A 34 3.63 -5.48 -3.76
CA ARG A 34 4.90 -5.36 -2.98
C ARG A 34 6.03 -4.66 -3.76
N THR A 35 5.68 -3.86 -4.76
CA THR A 35 6.60 -3.11 -5.61
C THR A 35 6.49 -1.62 -5.31
N SER A 36 7.61 -0.98 -5.03
CA SER A 36 7.68 0.45 -4.73
C SER A 36 8.39 1.19 -5.86
N LEU A 37 7.66 2.08 -6.53
CA LEU A 37 8.25 3.11 -7.39
C LEU A 37 8.99 4.12 -6.50
N PHE A 38 10.30 4.21 -6.66
CA PHE A 38 11.14 5.09 -5.82
C PHE A 38 11.66 6.32 -6.58
N GLY A 39 11.57 6.31 -7.92
CA GLY A 39 12.11 7.39 -8.74
C GLY A 39 11.39 7.55 -10.08
N VAL A 40 11.25 8.80 -10.48
CA VAL A 40 10.82 9.23 -11.82
C VAL A 40 11.98 9.95 -12.47
N TYR A 41 12.31 9.58 -13.69
CA TYR A 41 13.43 10.11 -14.45
C TYR A 41 12.95 10.56 -15.84
N ASP A 42 13.85 11.23 -16.56
CA ASP A 42 13.58 11.73 -17.91
C ASP A 42 13.20 10.62 -18.89
N GLY A 43 12.47 11.01 -19.94
CA GLY A 43 12.05 10.11 -21.01
C GLY A 43 10.98 9.09 -20.58
N GLY A 44 10.23 9.37 -19.51
CA GLY A 44 9.21 8.44 -18.99
C GLY A 44 9.82 7.18 -18.39
N THR A 45 11.01 7.30 -17.81
CA THR A 45 11.70 6.20 -17.13
C THR A 45 11.38 6.22 -15.64
N TYR A 46 11.04 5.06 -15.09
CA TYR A 46 10.68 4.88 -13.69
C TYR A 46 11.52 3.77 -13.07
N GLY A 47 12.04 4.04 -11.87
CA GLY A 47 12.73 3.06 -11.04
C GLY A 47 11.78 2.44 -10.04
N ALA A 48 11.70 1.11 -9.99
CA ALA A 48 10.90 0.40 -8.99
C ALA A 48 11.67 -0.77 -8.36
N ILE A 49 11.39 -1.05 -7.09
CA ILE A 49 11.93 -2.22 -6.37
C ILE A 49 10.76 -3.13 -6.01
N GLU A 50 10.79 -4.36 -6.53
CA GLU A 50 9.88 -5.44 -6.15
C GLU A 50 10.50 -6.23 -5.00
N ARG A 51 9.76 -6.38 -3.89
CA ARG A 51 10.14 -7.22 -2.75
C ARG A 51 9.67 -8.65 -2.99
N VAL A 52 10.47 -9.41 -3.75
CA VAL A 52 10.10 -10.76 -4.23
C VAL A 52 9.91 -11.73 -3.07
N ASN A 53 10.87 -11.81 -2.14
CA ASN A 53 10.85 -12.84 -1.08
C ASN A 53 10.92 -12.30 0.36
N ASP A 54 10.97 -10.98 0.58
CA ASP A 54 11.04 -10.38 1.94
C ASP A 54 9.85 -10.78 2.86
N HIS A 55 8.75 -11.26 2.28
CA HIS A 55 7.52 -11.60 3.01
C HIS A 55 7.38 -13.10 3.29
N LEU A 56 8.28 -13.94 2.76
CA LEU A 56 8.24 -15.38 2.97
C LEU A 56 9.13 -15.76 4.16
N PRO A 57 8.68 -16.65 5.05
CA PRO A 57 9.49 -17.12 6.17
C PRO A 57 10.72 -17.91 5.70
N VAL A 58 10.58 -18.65 4.60
CA VAL A 58 11.67 -19.37 3.92
C VAL A 58 11.57 -19.09 2.42
N PRO A 59 12.49 -18.30 1.84
CA PRO A 59 12.53 -18.06 0.40
C PRO A 59 12.82 -19.35 -0.40
N PRO A 60 12.23 -19.54 -1.59
CA PRO A 60 12.58 -20.64 -2.48
C PRO A 60 14.04 -20.56 -2.94
N GLU A 61 14.63 -21.72 -3.23
CA GLU A 61 15.99 -21.80 -3.75
C GLU A 61 16.12 -21.06 -5.09
N HIS A 62 17.31 -20.49 -5.34
CA HIS A 62 17.65 -19.78 -6.58
C HIS A 62 16.76 -18.56 -6.91
N GLN A 63 16.00 -18.03 -5.94
CA GLN A 63 15.23 -16.81 -6.11
C GLN A 63 15.96 -15.60 -5.52
N VAL A 64 15.80 -14.44 -6.18
CA VAL A 64 16.34 -13.17 -5.69
C VAL A 64 15.51 -12.65 -4.52
N ARG A 65 16.14 -11.96 -3.57
CA ARG A 65 15.41 -11.30 -2.47
C ARG A 65 14.51 -10.17 -2.96
N GLN A 66 15.07 -9.32 -3.82
CA GLN A 66 14.43 -8.14 -4.41
C GLN A 66 14.82 -8.02 -5.90
N ARG A 67 13.98 -7.37 -6.69
CA ARG A 67 14.22 -7.12 -8.11
C ARG A 67 14.10 -5.63 -8.42
N LEU A 68 15.15 -5.08 -9.03
CA LEU A 68 15.13 -3.73 -9.57
C LEU A 68 14.48 -3.75 -10.96
N TRP A 69 13.50 -2.88 -11.15
CA TRP A 69 12.81 -2.68 -12.41
C TRP A 69 13.11 -1.29 -12.96
N ARG A 70 13.46 -1.27 -14.24
CA ARG A 70 13.41 -0.06 -15.06
C ARG A 70 12.16 -0.16 -15.94
N ILE A 71 11.19 0.71 -15.69
CA ILE A 71 9.95 0.76 -16.45
C ILE A 71 10.02 1.99 -17.35
N VAL A 72 9.83 1.82 -18.66
CA VAL A 72 9.72 2.94 -19.60
C VAL A 72 8.27 2.99 -20.08
N ALA A 73 7.55 4.05 -19.74
CA ALA A 73 6.13 4.18 -20.02
C ALA A 73 5.83 5.42 -20.86
N LYS A 74 4.95 5.28 -21.85
CA LYS A 74 4.49 6.41 -22.70
C LYS A 74 3.61 7.39 -21.93
N ARG A 75 2.90 6.91 -20.91
CA ARG A 75 1.97 7.66 -20.07
C ARG A 75 2.05 7.12 -18.65
N CYS A 76 1.78 7.98 -17.67
CA CYS A 76 1.75 7.62 -16.26
C CYS A 76 0.55 8.30 -15.59
N VAL A 77 -0.13 7.53 -14.74
CA VAL A 77 -1.17 8.03 -13.83
C VAL A 77 -0.63 7.82 -12.42
N VAL A 78 -0.56 8.90 -11.64
CA VAL A 78 -0.10 8.85 -10.25
C VAL A 78 -1.30 8.73 -9.32
N ALA A 79 -1.42 7.58 -8.68
CA ALA A 79 -2.44 7.28 -7.68
C ALA A 79 -1.79 6.89 -6.33
N ALA A 80 -0.82 7.70 -5.87
CA ALA A 80 -0.01 7.41 -4.68
C ALA A 80 -0.72 7.67 -3.34
N GLY A 81 -1.93 8.24 -3.37
CA GLY A 81 -2.69 8.63 -2.18
C GLY A 81 -2.12 9.87 -1.48
N ALA A 82 -2.51 10.06 -0.23
CA ALA A 82 -2.03 11.13 0.65
C ALA A 82 -1.71 10.54 2.04
N ILE A 83 -0.71 11.11 2.70
CA ILE A 83 -0.33 10.72 4.06
C ILE A 83 -0.99 11.64 5.09
N GLU A 84 -1.44 11.07 6.20
CA GLU A 84 -1.90 11.85 7.35
C GLU A 84 -0.71 12.60 7.98
N ARG A 85 -0.96 13.76 8.58
CA ARG A 85 0.07 14.61 9.20
C ARG A 85 -0.14 14.74 10.71
N PRO A 86 0.90 14.55 11.54
CA PRO A 86 0.78 14.72 12.98
C PRO A 86 0.60 16.19 13.36
N ILE A 87 0.07 16.44 14.56
CA ILE A 87 -0.01 17.76 15.19
C ILE A 87 1.22 17.95 16.09
N VAL A 88 1.77 19.16 16.10
CA VAL A 88 2.91 19.52 16.98
C VAL A 88 2.38 19.94 18.35
N PHE A 89 2.73 19.19 19.38
CA PHE A 89 2.43 19.51 20.78
C PHE A 89 3.46 18.85 21.71
N ALA A 90 3.52 19.26 22.98
CA ALA A 90 4.46 18.69 23.95
C ALA A 90 4.16 17.21 24.23
N GLY A 91 5.16 16.33 24.08
CA GLY A 91 5.01 14.88 24.28
C GLY A 91 4.35 14.12 23.12
N ASN A 92 4.29 14.73 21.93
CA ASN A 92 3.71 14.12 20.72
C ASN A 92 4.54 12.97 20.11
N ASP A 93 5.65 12.60 20.75
CA ASP A 93 6.57 11.53 20.40
C ASP A 93 6.51 10.34 21.37
N THR A 94 5.64 10.40 22.38
CA THR A 94 5.53 9.37 23.42
C THR A 94 4.80 8.10 22.94
N PRO A 95 5.14 6.91 23.48
CA PRO A 95 4.41 5.69 23.17
C PRO A 95 2.91 5.81 23.45
N GLY A 96 2.09 5.41 22.47
CA GLY A 96 0.64 5.54 22.52
C GLY A 96 0.11 6.71 21.69
N VAL A 97 0.94 7.71 21.37
CA VAL A 97 0.61 8.72 20.36
C VAL A 97 0.75 8.10 18.97
N MET A 98 -0.33 8.10 18.20
CA MET A 98 -0.35 7.55 16.84
C MET A 98 -1.30 8.33 15.93
N MET A 99 -1.05 8.25 14.63
CA MET A 99 -1.93 8.80 13.60
C MET A 99 -3.33 8.13 13.66
N ALA A 100 -4.41 8.88 13.46
CA ALA A 100 -5.77 8.33 13.56
C ALA A 100 -6.02 7.28 12.46
N SER A 101 -5.49 7.48 11.26
CA SER A 101 -5.51 6.51 10.16
C SER A 101 -4.74 5.22 10.50
N ALA A 102 -3.66 5.32 11.28
CA ALA A 102 -2.92 4.14 11.75
C ALA A 102 -3.77 3.34 12.75
N MET A 103 -4.40 4.00 13.72
CA MET A 103 -5.35 3.36 14.64
C MET A 103 -6.47 2.65 13.88
N ARG A 104 -7.11 3.34 12.92
CA ARG A 104 -8.16 2.76 12.08
C ARG A 104 -7.68 1.56 11.29
N SER A 105 -6.44 1.60 10.79
CA SER A 105 -5.82 0.48 10.08
C SER A 105 -5.60 -0.72 10.99
N TYR A 106 -5.10 -0.53 12.22
CA TYR A 106 -4.95 -1.62 13.19
C TYR A 106 -6.27 -2.33 13.49
N ILE A 107 -7.32 -1.55 13.73
CA ILE A 107 -8.65 -2.11 14.04
C ILE A 107 -9.22 -2.83 12.81
N ASN A 108 -9.32 -2.16 11.67
CA ASN A 108 -10.07 -2.69 10.53
C ASN A 108 -9.32 -3.76 9.73
N ARG A 109 -7.98 -3.68 9.67
CA ARG A 109 -7.17 -4.62 8.86
C ARG A 109 -6.58 -5.76 9.67
N TYR A 110 -6.20 -5.50 10.91
CA TYR A 110 -5.46 -6.45 11.74
C TYR A 110 -6.27 -6.93 12.95
N ALA A 111 -7.51 -6.45 13.14
CA ALA A 111 -8.34 -6.76 14.30
C ALA A 111 -7.60 -6.53 15.63
N ALA A 112 -6.73 -5.51 15.67
CA ALA A 112 -5.87 -5.20 16.80
C ALA A 112 -6.28 -3.85 17.42
N THR A 113 -6.70 -3.89 18.68
CA THR A 113 -7.02 -2.67 19.45
C THR A 113 -5.73 -2.04 19.98
N PRO A 114 -5.41 -0.77 19.65
CA PRO A 114 -4.17 -0.14 20.08
C PRO A 114 -4.11 0.15 21.59
N ALA A 115 -5.25 0.44 22.23
CA ALA A 115 -5.35 0.69 23.67
C ALA A 115 -6.78 0.48 24.21
N ARG A 116 -6.93 0.29 25.53
CA ARG A 116 -8.25 0.18 26.20
C ARG A 116 -8.93 1.54 26.40
N HIS A 117 -8.15 2.60 26.53
CA HIS A 117 -8.61 3.98 26.68
C HIS A 117 -7.98 4.81 25.56
N ILE A 118 -8.81 5.53 24.81
CA ILE A 118 -8.40 6.24 23.60
C ILE A 118 -8.95 7.66 23.66
N ALA A 119 -8.10 8.63 23.36
CA ALA A 119 -8.47 10.02 23.11
C ALA A 119 -8.19 10.35 21.64
N VAL A 120 -9.03 11.18 21.03
CA VAL A 120 -8.92 11.66 19.63
C VAL A 120 -9.01 13.17 19.63
#